data_AF-A0A849ENA5-F1
#
_entry.id   AF-A0A849ENA5-F1
#
_cell.length_a   1.000
_cell.length_b   1.000
_cell.length_c   1.000
_cell.angle_alpha   90.00
_cell.angle_beta   90.00
_cell.angle_gamma   90.00
#
_symmetry.space_group_name_H-M   'P 1'
#
loop_
_entity.id
_entity.type
_entity.pdbx_description
1 polymer ?
#
loop_
_entity_poly.entity_id
_entity_poly.type
_entity_poly.pdbx_seq_one_letter_code
_entity_poly.pdbx_strand_id
1 'polypeptide(L)' 'AQYSPALIANYTYDLVKEFNSFYQQVSILGEEDVEIRTLRVLLSAKVAEVIKTGFSLLGIQVPERM' A
#
# COMPACT_ATOMS: atom_id res chain seq x y z
N ALA A 1 13.04 24.44 -3.11
CA ALA A 1 12.35 23.14 -3.26
C ALA A 1 13.19 22.07 -2.56
N GLN A 2 12.60 21.28 -1.65
CA GLN A 2 13.29 20.14 -1.02
C GLN A 2 13.18 18.92 -1.93
N TYR A 3 14.16 18.71 -2.80
CA TYR A 3 14.26 17.50 -3.63
C TYR A 3 15.01 16.40 -2.86
N SER A 4 14.40 15.93 -1.76
CA SER A 4 14.99 14.87 -0.94
C SER A 4 14.29 13.53 -1.20
N PRO A 5 14.99 12.51 -1.75
CA PRO A 5 14.45 11.16 -1.91
C PRO A 5 14.00 10.51 -0.59
N ALA A 6 14.56 10.95 0.55
CA ALA A 6 14.19 10.46 1.87
C ALA A 6 12.70 10.69 2.19
N LEU A 7 12.08 11.72 1.60
CA LEU A 7 10.65 11.97 1.77
C LEU A 7 9.80 10.84 1.18
N ILE A 8 10.18 10.33 0.00
CA ILE A 8 9.49 9.22 -0.67
C ILE A 8 9.69 7.93 0.11
N ALA A 9 10.90 7.70 0.62
CA ALA A 9 11.20 6.53 1.44
C ALA A 9 10.38 6.51 2.74
N ASN A 10 10.35 7.63 3.47
CA ASN A 10 9.57 7.74 4.71
C ASN A 10 8.07 7.58 4.45
N TYR A 11 7.53 8.24 3.43
CA TYR A 11 6.13 8.08 3.04
C TYR A 11 5.78 6.62 2.70
N THR A 12 6.63 5.95 1.91
CA THR A 12 6.40 4.55 1.52
C THR A 12 6.43 3.63 2.75
N TYR A 13 7.35 3.87 3.68
CA TYR A 13 7.45 3.13 4.94
C TYR A 13 6.20 3.30 5.80
N ASP A 14 5.75 4.54 6.00
CA ASP A 14 4.56 4.85 6.80
C ASP A 14 3.30 4.24 6.17
N LEU A 15 3.15 4.33 4.84
CA LEU A 15 2.04 3.74 4.10
C LEU A 15 1.98 2.21 4.26
N VAL A 16 3.12 1.53 4.14
CA VAL A 16 3.20 0.07 4.34
C VAL A 16 2.80 -0.32 5.76
N LYS A 17 3.28 0.44 6.76
CA LYS A 17 2.97 0.20 8.18
C LYS A 17 1.48 0.37 8.48
N GLU A 18 0.87 1.43 7.95
CA GLU A 18 -0.56 1.70 8.10
C GLU A 18 -1.41 0.63 7.41
N PHE A 19 -1.04 0.25 6.18
CA PHE A 19 -1.73 -0.82 5.46
C PHE A 19 -1.61 -2.19 6.17
N ASN A 20 -0.46 -2.50 6.75
CA ASN A 20 -0.29 -3.72 7.53
C ASN A 20 -1.22 -3.73 8.76
N SER A 21 -1.36 -2.59 9.44
CA SER A 21 -2.29 -2.45 10.56
C SER A 21 -3.75 -2.62 10.11
N PHE A 22 -4.13 -2.01 8.99
CA PHE A 22 -5.44 -2.19 8.36
C PHE A 22 -5.72 -3.67 8.04
N TYR A 23 -4.78 -4.35 7.39
CA TYR A 23 -4.90 -5.76 7.01
C TYR A 23 -5.12 -6.70 8.21
N GLN A 24 -4.53 -6.38 9.38
CA GLN A 24 -4.72 -7.14 10.61
C GLN A 24 -6.05 -6.85 11.32
N GLN A 25 -6.58 -5.64 11.16
CA GLN A 25 -7.79 -5.19 11.87
C GLN A 25 -9.09 -5.57 11.16
N VAL A 26 -9.08 -5.73 9.83
CA VAL A 26 -10.29 -6.03 9.05
C VAL A 26 -10.14 -7.27 8.18
N SER A 27 -11.22 -8.06 8.08
CA SER A 27 -11.28 -9.16 7.14
C SER A 27 -11.56 -8.64 5.73
N ILE A 28 -10.59 -8.73 4.82
CA ILE A 28 -10.79 -8.24 3.44
C ILE A 28 -11.67 -9.21 2.66
N LEU A 29 -11.29 -10.49 2.58
CA LEU A 29 -11.99 -11.49 1.76
C LEU A 29 -13.18 -12.14 2.46
N GLY A 30 -13.15 -12.20 3.80
CA GLY A 30 -14.22 -12.79 4.60
C GLY A 30 -15.32 -11.80 5.00
N GLU A 31 -15.39 -10.63 4.37
CA GLU A 31 -16.49 -9.68 4.56
C GLU A 31 -17.75 -10.17 3.82
N GLU A 32 -18.89 -10.15 4.52
CA GLU A 32 -20.18 -10.62 4.00
C GLU A 32 -20.83 -9.56 3.11
N ASP A 33 -20.68 -8.29 3.48
CA ASP A 33 -21.12 -7.17 2.66
C ASP A 33 -20.25 -7.04 1.40
N VAL A 34 -20.88 -7.24 0.24
CA VAL A 34 -20.21 -7.24 -1.05
C VAL A 34 -19.65 -5.85 -1.41
N GLU A 35 -20.32 -4.77 -1.03
CA GLU A 35 -19.87 -3.41 -1.31
C GLU A 35 -18.63 -3.09 -0.48
N ILE A 36 -18.66 -3.41 0.82
CA ILE A 36 -17.52 -3.22 1.72
C ILE A 36 -16.34 -4.08 1.28
N ARG A 37 -16.57 -5.35 0.94
CA ARG A 37 -15.52 -6.24 0.42
C ARG A 37 -14.87 -5.67 -0.83
N THR A 38 -15.68 -5.21 -1.77
CA THR A 38 -15.20 -4.62 -3.04
C THR A 38 -14.35 -3.38 -2.77
N LEU A 39 -14.80 -2.50 -1.88
CA LEU A 39 -14.04 -1.33 -1.45
C LEU A 39 -12.67 -1.72 -0.86
N ARG A 40 -12.63 -2.69 0.06
CA ARG A 40 -11.38 -3.13 0.71
C ARG A 40 -10.40 -3.76 -0.28
N VAL A 41 -10.89 -4.53 -1.26
CA VAL A 41 -10.05 -5.11 -2.33
C VAL A 41 -9.49 -4.00 -3.23
N LEU A 42 -10.31 -3.04 -3.65
CA LEU A 42 -9.87 -1.92 -4.48
C LEU A 42 -8.86 -1.03 -3.74
N LEU A 43 -9.10 -0.76 -2.45
CA LEU A 43 -8.17 -0.03 -1.60
C LEU A 43 -6.81 -0.73 -1.55
N SER A 44 -6.81 -2.05 -1.34
CA SER A 44 -5.59 -2.85 -1.30
C SER A 44 -4.81 -2.80 -2.61
N ALA A 45 -5.51 -2.88 -3.76
CA ALA A 45 -4.90 -2.74 -5.07
C ALA A 45 -4.27 -1.35 -5.26
N LYS A 46 -4.97 -0.28 -4.85
CA LYS A 46 -4.44 1.09 -4.95
C LYS A 46 -3.25 1.34 -4.05
N VAL A 47 -3.26 0.83 -2.82
CA VAL A 47 -2.10 0.92 -1.93
C VAL A 47 -0.89 0.20 -2.55
N ALA A 48 -1.09 -0.99 -3.13
CA ALA A 48 -0.01 -1.71 -3.81
C ALA A 48 0.57 -0.95 -5.01
N GLU A 49 -0.27 -0.30 -5.83
CA GLU A 49 0.18 0.56 -6.94
C GLU A 49 1.05 1.74 -6.45
N VAL A 50 0.63 2.40 -5.36
CA VAL A 50 1.38 3.52 -4.77
C VAL A 50 2.71 3.07 -4.20
N ILE A 51 2.74 1.95 -3.47
CA ILE A 51 3.97 1.37 -2.93
C ILE A 51 4.95 1.04 -4.06
N LYS A 52 4.47 0.37 -5.13
CA LYS A 52 5.28 0.04 -6.31
C LYS A 52 5.86 1.30 -6.95
N THR A 53 5.06 2.36 -7.05
CA THR A 53 5.50 3.66 -7.59
C THR A 53 6.57 4.28 -6.70
N GLY A 54 6.39 4.29 -5.38
CA GLY A 54 7.38 4.79 -4.41
C GLY A 54 8.73 4.09 -4.53
N PHE A 55 8.73 2.76 -4.55
CA PHE A 55 9.95 1.97 -4.76
C PHE A 55 10.58 2.21 -6.15
N SER A 56 9.77 2.32 -7.21
CA SER A 56 10.27 2.62 -8.55
C SER A 56 10.96 3.99 -8.62
N LEU A 57 10.42 5.01 -7.93
CA LEU A 57 11.03 6.33 -7.86
C LEU A 57 12.37 6.32 -7.09
N LEU A 58 12.52 5.38 -6.15
CA LEU A 58 13.77 5.13 -5.42
C LEU A 58 14.75 4.22 -6.17
N GLY A 59 14.38 3.73 -7.37
CA GLY A 59 15.21 2.81 -8.16
C GLY A 59 15.24 1.38 -7.62
N ILE A 60 14.29 1.00 -6.78
CA ILE A 60 14.18 -0.33 -6.16
C ILE A 60 13.17 -1.16 -6.95
N GLN A 61 13.57 -2.37 -7.35
CA GLN A 61 12.65 -3.35 -7.92
C GLN A 61 11.91 -4.10 -6.81
N VAL A 62 10.58 -4.06 -6.85
CA VAL A 62 9.73 -4.81 -5.93
C VAL A 62 9.37 -6.15 -6.58
N PRO A 63 9.46 -7.28 -5.86
CA PRO A 63 9.04 -8.57 -6.40
C PRO A 63 7.53 -8.57 -6.73
N GLU A 64 7.12 -9.35 -7.73
CA GLU A 64 5.70 -9.48 -8.13
C GLU A 64 4.81 -10.09 -7.03
N ARG A 65 5.42 -10.80 -6.08
CA ARG A 65 4.78 -11.31 -4.86
C ARG A 65 5.68 -10.93 -3.69
N MET A 66 5.14 -10.20 -2.72
CA MET A 66 5.78 -10.01 -1.41
C MET A 66 5.59 -11.26 -0.56
#